data_AF-A0A8R1HYG6-F1
#
_entry.id   AF-A0A8R1HYG6-F1
#
_cell.length_a   1.000
_cell.length_b   1.000
_cell.length_c   1.000
_cell.angle_alpha   90.00
_cell.angle_beta   90.00
_cell.angle_gamma   90.00
#
_symmetry.space_group_name_H-M   'P 1'
#
loop_
_entity.id
_entity.type
_entity.pdbx_description
1 polymer ?
#
loop_
_entity_poly.entity_id
_entity_poly.type
_entity_poly.pdbx_seq_one_letter_code
_entity_poly.pdbx_strand_id
1 'polypeptide(L)'
;MTLPPALLARLQKRGIIKHEEEVIAENYDKEPEKKQNLEENAAGAPGCPNKSNPYHVCVEYCFDHWGDGTPEYRYANAKKLRE
;
A
#
# COMPACT_ATOMS: atom_id res chain seq x y z
N MET A 1 10.11 -25.87 -15.12
CA MET A 1 9.42 -27.15 -14.84
C MET A 1 7.93 -26.86 -14.74
N THR A 2 7.08 -27.57 -15.46
CA THR A 2 5.62 -27.38 -15.42
C THR A 2 5.04 -28.10 -14.20
N LEU A 3 4.01 -27.51 -13.59
CA LEU A 3 3.36 -28.13 -12.43
C LEU A 3 2.53 -29.35 -12.88
N PRO A 4 2.56 -30.47 -12.12
CA PRO A 4 1.67 -31.60 -12.34
C PRO A 4 0.19 -31.17 -12.29
N PRO A 5 -0.68 -31.70 -13.17
CA PRO A 5 -2.09 -31.28 -13.26
C PRO A 5 -2.87 -31.38 -11.95
N ALA A 6 -2.59 -32.42 -11.15
CA ALA A 6 -3.24 -32.63 -9.86
C ALA A 6 -2.86 -31.55 -8.81
N LEU A 7 -1.63 -31.03 -8.87
CA LEU A 7 -1.19 -29.95 -8.00
C LEU A 7 -1.81 -28.63 -8.47
N LEU A 8 -1.77 -28.35 -9.77
CA LEU A 8 -2.35 -27.15 -10.37
C LEU A 8 -3.83 -26.96 -9.95
N ALA A 9 -4.66 -28.01 -10.04
CA ALA A 9 -6.06 -27.95 -9.64
C ALA A 9 -6.27 -27.66 -8.13
N ARG A 10 -5.38 -28.17 -7.26
CA ARG A 10 -5.45 -27.90 -5.81
C ARG A 10 -5.05 -26.47 -5.48
N LEU A 11 -4.03 -25.96 -6.15
CA LEU A 11 -3.58 -24.58 -6.00
C LEU A 11 -4.64 -23.58 -6.53
N GLN A 12 -5.31 -23.91 -7.64
CA GLN A 12 -6.45 -23.14 -8.14
C GLN A 12 -7.63 -23.10 -7.17
N LYS A 13 -8.02 -24.25 -6.60
CA LYS A 13 -9.10 -24.32 -5.58
C LYS A 13 -8.80 -23.50 -4.33
N ARG A 14 -7.52 -23.32 -4.00
CA ARG A 14 -7.05 -22.48 -2.89
C ARG A 14 -6.82 -21.03 -3.29
N GLY A 15 -7.06 -20.66 -4.55
CA GLY A 15 -6.87 -19.30 -5.06
C GLY A 15 -5.40 -18.87 -5.16
N ILE A 16 -4.45 -19.81 -5.08
CA ILE A 16 -3.00 -19.53 -5.14
C ILE A 16 -2.54 -19.33 -6.59
N ILE A 17 -3.19 -20.01 -7.53
CA ILE A 17 -2.95 -19.88 -8.97
C ILE A 17 -4.25 -19.38 -9.61
N LYS A 18 -4.20 -18.22 -10.25
CA LYS A 18 -5.28 -17.70 -11.09
C LYS A 18 -5.12 -18.31 -12.48
N HIS A 19 -6.18 -18.91 -13.03
CA HIS A 19 -6.20 -19.21 -14.46
C HIS A 19 -6.53 -17.90 -15.15
N GLU A 20 -5.63 -17.40 -15.98
CA GLU A 20 -5.93 -16.36 -16.95
C GLU A 20 -6.79 -17.01 -18.03
N GLU A 21 -8.09 -17.17 -17.74
CA GLU A 21 -9.07 -17.37 -18.78
C GLU A 21 -9.34 -15.98 -19.33
N GLU A 22 -8.84 -15.72 -20.55
CA GLU A 22 -9.08 -14.46 -21.25
C GLU A 22 -10.58 -14.31 -21.52
N VAL A 23 -11.27 -13.60 -20.63
CA VAL A 23 -12.62 -13.08 -20.90
C VAL A 23 -12.44 -11.84 -21.76
N ILE A 24 -12.39 -12.07 -23.07
CA ILE A 24 -12.27 -11.05 -24.10
C ILE A 24 -13.63 -10.36 -24.26
N ALA A 25 -13.60 -9.04 -24.10
CA ALA A 25 -14.59 -8.04 -24.54
C ALA A 25 -15.95 -8.03 -23.81
N GLU A 26 -16.16 -6.95 -23.03
CA GLU A 26 -17.19 -5.92 -23.28
C GLU A 26 -17.57 -5.19 -21.97
N ASN A 27 -16.83 -4.13 -21.64
CA ASN A 27 -17.37 -2.93 -20.99
C ASN A 27 -16.41 -1.74 -21.19
N TYR A 28 -16.28 -1.30 -22.44
CA TYR A 28 -15.78 0.03 -22.77
C TYR A 28 -16.87 1.06 -22.40
N ASP A 29 -16.99 1.44 -21.13
CA ASP A 29 -17.50 2.77 -20.67
C ASP A 29 -17.59 2.86 -19.13
N LYS A 30 -16.47 2.71 -18.42
CA LYS A 30 -16.37 3.31 -17.07
C LYS A 30 -15.07 4.06 -16.95
N GLU A 31 -15.20 5.39 -16.93
CA GLU A 31 -14.14 6.28 -16.48
C GLU A 31 -13.57 5.74 -15.16
N PRO A 32 -12.24 5.73 -14.97
CA PRO A 32 -11.67 5.33 -13.70
C PRO A 32 -12.06 6.36 -12.65
N GLU A 33 -13.12 6.07 -11.90
CA GLU A 33 -13.47 6.79 -10.70
C GLU A 33 -12.23 6.89 -9.81
N LYS A 34 -11.92 8.13 -9.45
CA LYS A 34 -10.79 8.55 -8.62
C LYS A 34 -10.63 7.59 -7.44
N LYS A 35 -9.51 6.85 -7.40
CA LYS A 35 -9.04 6.17 -6.19
C LYS A 35 -8.52 7.22 -5.20
N GLN A 36 -9.43 7.99 -4.62
CA GLN A 36 -9.18 8.77 -3.41
C GLN A 36 -9.32 7.81 -2.23
N ASN A 37 -8.23 7.16 -1.85
CA ASN A 37 -8.12 6.44 -0.57
C ASN A 37 -6.63 6.36 -0.18
N LEU A 38 -5.98 7.53 -0.13
CA LEU A 38 -4.70 7.75 0.54
C LEU A 38 -4.74 9.05 1.35
N GLU A 39 -5.91 9.38 1.87
CA GLU A 39 -6.01 10.17 3.08
C GLU A 39 -6.30 9.18 4.22
N GLU A 40 -6.13 9.58 5.48
CA GLU A 40 -6.42 8.75 6.67
C GLU A 40 -5.30 7.80 7.12
N ASN A 41 -4.07 8.30 7.20
CA ASN A 41 -3.27 8.15 8.43
C ASN A 41 -2.54 9.47 8.71
N ALA A 42 -3.23 10.60 8.53
CA ALA A 42 -2.71 11.92 8.87
C ALA A 42 -2.71 12.19 10.39
N ALA A 43 -3.46 11.40 11.16
CA ALA A 43 -3.60 11.54 12.61
C ALA A 43 -2.43 10.87 13.36
N GLY A 44 -1.22 11.40 13.21
CA GLY A 44 -0.05 10.92 13.94
C GLY A 44 1.19 11.73 13.60
N ALA A 45 2.17 11.74 14.50
CA ALA A 45 3.42 12.47 14.29
C ALA A 45 4.02 12.09 12.92
N PRO A 46 4.32 13.05 12.03
CA PRO A 46 4.71 12.74 10.66
C PRO A 46 5.99 11.90 10.58
N GLY A 47 6.86 12.02 11.57
CA GLY A 47 8.06 11.18 11.71
C GLY A 47 7.89 9.84 12.42
N CYS A 48 6.69 9.47 12.88
CA CYS A 48 6.54 8.25 13.68
C CYS A 48 6.84 7.00 12.82
N PRO A 49 7.79 6.13 13.22
CA PRO A 49 8.12 4.92 12.47
C PRO A 49 6.94 3.94 12.41
N ASN A 50 6.04 4.00 13.39
CA ASN A 50 4.85 3.16 13.46
C ASN A 50 3.62 3.78 12.75
N LYS A 51 3.76 4.93 12.08
CA LYS A 51 2.66 5.62 11.38
C LYS A 51 2.01 4.78 10.27
N SER A 52 2.77 3.86 9.66
CA SER A 52 2.27 2.94 8.64
C SER A 52 1.41 1.80 9.18
N ASN A 53 1.44 1.56 10.49
CA ASN A 53 0.60 0.55 11.13
C ASN A 53 -0.79 1.16 11.41
N PRO A 54 -1.86 0.67 10.75
CA PRO A 54 -3.22 1.22 10.91
C PRO A 54 -3.81 1.02 12.32
N TYR A 55 -3.20 0.16 13.13
CA TYR A 55 -3.58 -0.05 14.53
C TYR A 55 -2.74 0.77 15.52
N HIS A 56 -1.76 1.53 15.04
CA HIS A 56 -0.95 2.38 15.90
C HIS A 56 -1.60 3.74 16.09
N VAL A 57 -1.71 4.17 17.36
CA VAL A 57 -2.15 5.51 17.72
C VAL A 57 -0.98 6.24 18.37
N CYS A 58 -0.63 7.41 17.82
CA CYS A 58 0.42 8.26 18.38
C CYS A 58 -0.03 8.85 19.72
N VAL A 59 0.87 8.84 20.70
CA VAL A 59 0.74 9.52 22.00
C VAL A 59 1.63 10.76 22.04
N GLU A 60 1.55 11.59 23.07
CA GLU A 60 2.36 12.83 23.21
C GLU A 60 3.86 12.59 22.97
N TYR A 61 4.41 11.50 23.51
CA TYR A 61 5.81 11.11 23.27
C TYR A 61 6.16 10.98 21.77
N CYS A 62 5.25 10.48 20.94
CA CYS A 62 5.50 10.34 19.51
C CYS A 62 5.66 11.71 18.83
N PHE A 63 4.89 12.71 19.26
CA PHE A 63 4.98 14.07 18.75
C PHE A 63 6.26 14.76 19.20
N ASP A 64 6.65 14.59 20.46
CA ASP A 64 7.88 15.19 21.00
C ASP A 64 9.15 14.54 20.43
N HIS A 65 9.15 13.21 20.31
CA HIS A 65 10.33 12.46 19.90
C HIS A 65 10.53 12.43 18.39
N TRP A 66 9.43 12.32 17.62
CA TRP A 66 9.52 12.20 16.17
C TRP A 66 9.16 13.48 15.42
N GLY A 67 8.30 14.35 15.97
CA GLY A 67 7.93 15.64 15.39
C GLY A 67 7.74 15.58 13.87
N ASP A 68 8.46 16.44 13.16
CA ASP A 68 8.45 16.58 11.70
C ASP A 68 9.13 15.44 10.91
N GLY A 69 9.72 14.44 11.58
CA GLY A 69 10.51 13.41 10.90
C GLY A 69 11.80 13.04 11.60
N THR A 70 12.21 11.78 11.41
CA THR A 70 13.62 11.37 11.54
C THR A 70 14.51 12.20 10.59
N PRO A 71 15.82 12.34 10.87
CA PRO A 71 16.72 13.11 10.01
C PRO A 71 16.71 12.66 8.53
N GLU A 72 16.48 11.37 8.26
CA GLU A 72 16.29 10.86 6.89
C GLU A 72 15.03 11.41 6.21
N TYR A 73 13.91 11.49 6.94
CA TYR A 73 12.66 12.04 6.42
C TYR A 73 12.78 13.55 6.13
N ARG A 74 13.55 14.28 6.94
CA ARG A 74 13.85 15.70 6.70
C ARG A 74 14.66 15.90 5.42
N TYR A 75 15.66 15.04 5.18
CA TYR A 75 16.49 15.09 3.97
C TYR A 75 15.70 14.77 2.69
N ALA A 76 14.78 13.80 2.76
CA ALA A 76 13.93 13.42 1.63
C ALA A 76 12.98 14.56 1.21
N ASN A 77 12.36 15.25 2.17
CA ASN A 77 11.49 16.39 1.88
C ASN A 77 12.28 17.62 1.41
N ALA A 78 13.47 17.87 1.97
CA ALA A 78 14.33 18.97 1.52
C ALA A 78 14.84 18.81 0.07
N LYS A 79 15.07 17.57 -0.40
CA LYS A 79 15.38 17.30 -1.81
C LYS A 79 14.18 17.55 -2.74
N LYS A 80 12.98 17.19 -2.29
CA LYS A 80 11.74 17.33 -3.07
C LYS A 80 11.33 18.80 -3.32
N LEU A 81 11.85 19.75 -2.55
CA LEU A 81 11.64 21.19 -2.75
C LEU A 81 12.61 21.85 -3.75
N ARG A 82 13.58 21.10 -4.29
CA ARG A 82 14.64 21.63 -5.17
C ARG A 82 14.55 21.14 -6.63
N GLU A 83 13.53 20.36 -6.97
CA GLU A 83 13.19 19.92 -8.33
C GLU A 83 11.96 20.69 -8.83
#